data_AF-A0A380DRH1-F1
#
_entry.id   AF-A0A380DRH1-F1
#
_cell.length_a   1.000
_cell.length_b   1.000
_cell.length_c   1.000
_cell.angle_alpha   90.00
_cell.angle_beta   90.00
_cell.angle_gamma   90.00
#
_symmetry.space_group_name_H-M   'P 1'
#
loop_
_entity.id
_entity.type
_entity.pdbx_description
1 polymer ?
#
loop_
_entity_poly.entity_id
_entity_poly.type
_entity_poly.pdbx_seq_one_letter_code
_entity_poly.pdbx_strand_id
1 'polypeptide(L)' 'MVGTNYPYVDYLPKKNIKAIQIDTNPKNIGHRFNINVGIVGDSKIALHQLTENIKHVAERPFLTKR' A
#
# COMPACT_ATOMS: atom_id res chain seq x y z
N MET A 1 1.06 -0.20 1.90
CA MET A 1 1.00 -0.80 3.25
C MET A 1 -0.34 -1.50 3.40
N VAL A 2 -0.40 -2.76 3.82
CA VAL A 2 -1.68 -3.51 3.90
C VAL A 2 -1.76 -4.20 5.25
N GLY A 3 -2.79 -3.88 6.05
CA GLY A 3 -3.06 -4.52 7.35
C GLY A 3 -1.88 -4.51 8.33
N THR A 4 -1.11 -3.43 8.37
CA THR A 4 0.13 -3.36 9.15
C THR A 4 0.21 -2.06 9.95
N ASN A 5 0.70 -2.17 11.19
CA ASN A 5 1.07 -1.03 12.03
C ASN A 5 2.59 -1.06 12.32
N TYR A 6 3.40 -1.26 11.28
CA TYR A 6 4.85 -1.35 11.38
C TYR A 6 5.45 -0.12 12.12
N PRO A 7 6.11 -0.33 13.29
CA PRO A 7 6.42 0.78 14.19
C PRO A 7 7.72 1.52 13.86
N TYR A 8 8.62 0.92 13.08
CA TYR A 8 9.96 1.47 12.83
C TYR A 8 9.99 2.42 11.62
N VAL A 9 9.53 3.65 11.83
CA VAL A 9 9.39 4.67 10.77
C VAL A 9 10.71 5.03 10.06
N ASP A 10 11.86 4.88 10.73
CA ASP A 10 13.17 5.18 10.16
C ASP A 10 13.56 4.28 8.98
N TYR A 11 12.94 3.10 8.88
CA TYR A 11 13.11 2.17 7.77
C TYR A 11 12.15 2.43 6.61
N LEU A 12 11.19 3.35 6.78
CA LEU A 12 10.28 3.71 5.72
C LEU A 12 10.96 4.64 4.71
N PRO A 13 10.47 4.68 3.45
CA PRO A 13 11.06 5.51 2.41
C PRO A 13 11.14 6.98 2.83
N LYS A 14 12.36 7.53 2.88
CA LYS A 14 12.59 8.94 3.24
C LYS A 14 12.29 9.91 2.10
N LYS A 15 12.06 9.39 0.89
CA LYS A 15 11.73 10.17 -0.30
C LYS A 15 10.22 10.31 -0.43
N ASN A 16 9.77 11.40 -1.04
CA ASN A 16 8.36 11.55 -1.41
C ASN A 16 8.01 10.54 -2.51
N ILE A 17 7.27 9.50 -2.16
CA ILE A 17 6.85 8.43 -3.05
C ILE A 17 5.34 8.30 -3.03
N LYS A 18 4.78 7.76 -4.12
CA LYS A 18 3.35 7.41 -4.13
C LYS A 18 3.12 6.21 -3.21
N ALA A 19 2.20 6.35 -2.27
CA ALA A 19 1.86 5.31 -1.30
C ALA A 19 0.35 5.13 -1.14
N ILE A 20 -0.05 3.86 -1.05
CA ILE A 20 -1.42 3.42 -0.77
C ILE A 20 -1.39 2.63 0.54
N GLN A 21 -2.37 2.86 1.41
CA GLN A 21 -2.57 2.08 2.63
C GLN A 21 -3.97 1.48 2.70
N ILE A 22 -4.05 0.20 3.11
CA ILE A 22 -5.30 -0.52 3.36
C ILE A 22 -5.32 -0.97 4.82
N ASP A 23 -6.36 -0.61 5.56
CA ASP A 23 -6.52 -1.02 6.97
C ASP A 23 -8.00 -1.05 7.37
N THR A 24 -8.38 -1.95 8.29
CA THR A 24 -9.75 -2.01 8.82
C THR A 24 -9.99 -0.95 9.89
N ASN A 25 -8.94 -0.45 10.54
CA ASN A 25 -9.03 0.60 11.54
C ASN A 25 -8.63 1.96 10.93
N PRO A 26 -9.57 2.93 10.80
CA PRO A 26 -9.30 4.25 10.25
C PRO A 26 -8.14 4.99 10.94
N LYS A 27 -7.92 4.74 12.24
CA LYS A 27 -6.86 5.39 13.03
C LYS A 27 -5.45 5.03 12.56
N ASN A 28 -5.28 3.90 11.85
CA ASN A 28 -3.99 3.45 11.34
C ASN A 28 -3.62 4.13 10.01
N ILE A 29 -4.60 4.64 9.26
CA ILE A 29 -4.39 5.23 7.94
C ILE A 29 -3.54 6.48 8.07
N GLY A 30 -2.36 6.49 7.43
CA GLY A 30 -1.42 7.61 7.47
C GLY A 30 -0.68 7.79 8.80
N HIS A 31 -0.89 6.92 9.79
CA HIS A 31 -0.29 7.09 11.13
C HIS A 31 1.24 6.95 11.14
N ARG A 32 1.78 6.07 10.29
CA ARG A 32 3.22 5.76 10.25
C ARG A 32 3.95 6.38 9.05
N PHE A 33 3.23 6.77 8.01
CA PHE A 33 3.80 7.24 6.75
C PHE A 33 2.84 8.18 6.02
N ASN A 34 3.37 9.16 5.28
CA ASN A 34 2.54 10.00 4.43
C ASN A 34 1.99 9.19 3.25
N ILE A 35 0.68 9.17 3.06
CA ILE A 35 0.00 8.37 2.03
C ILE A 35 -0.80 9.24 1.06
N ASN A 36 -0.95 8.78 -0.17
CA ASN A 36 -1.78 9.46 -1.17
C ASN A 36 -3.21 8.95 -1.17
N VAL A 37 -3.41 7.66 -0.90
CA VAL A 37 -4.72 7.01 -0.88
C VAL A 37 -4.82 6.06 0.30
N GLY A 38 -5.86 6.24 1.12
CA GLY A 38 -6.22 5.34 2.21
C GLY A 38 -7.51 4.60 1.88
N ILE A 39 -7.49 3.27 2.04
CA ILE A 39 -8.67 2.40 1.86
C ILE A 39 -9.01 1.83 3.23
N VAL A 40 -10.16 2.24 3.78
CA VAL A 40 -10.69 1.67 5.02
C VAL A 40 -11.49 0.43 4.68
N GLY A 41 -11.00 -0.74 5.07
CA GLY A 41 -11.69 -1.99 4.78
C GLY A 41 -10.81 -3.23 4.98
N ASP A 42 -11.45 -4.38 4.85
CA ASP A 42 -10.78 -5.67 4.89
C ASP A 42 -9.83 -5.83 3.68
N SER A 43 -8.61 -6.29 3.95
CA SER A 43 -7.56 -6.39 2.93
C SER A 43 -7.88 -7.42 1.84
N LYS A 44 -8.55 -8.52 2.19
CA LYS A 44 -8.94 -9.55 1.22
C LYS A 44 -9.95 -8.98 0.23
N ILE A 45 -10.98 -8.29 0.72
CA ILE A 45 -11.99 -7.66 -0.16
C ILE A 45 -11.37 -6.56 -1.01
N ALA A 46 -10.60 -5.65 -0.39
CA ALA A 46 -10.01 -4.53 -1.10
C ALA A 46 -9.04 -4.99 -2.21
N LEU A 47 -8.16 -5.96 -1.93
CA LEU A 47 -7.24 -6.49 -2.92
C LEU A 47 -7.95 -7.24 -4.04
N HIS A 48 -9.01 -8.00 -3.72
CA HIS A 48 -9.83 -8.66 -4.73
C HIS A 48 -10.45 -7.64 -5.69
N GLN A 49 -11.13 -6.63 -5.16
CA GLN A 49 -11.73 -5.57 -5.99
C GLN A 49 -10.70 -4.81 -6.82
N LEU A 50 -9.53 -4.47 -6.24
CA LEU A 50 -8.46 -3.83 -6.99
C LEU A 50 -7.99 -4.72 -8.15
N THR A 51 -7.81 -6.01 -7.91
CA THR A 51 -7.32 -6.96 -8.93
C THR A 51 -8.29 -7.06 -10.11
N GLU A 52 -9.60 -7.14 -9.84
CA GLU A 52 -10.65 -7.21 -10.87
C GLU A 52 -10.76 -5.93 -11.73
N ASN A 53 -10.29 -4.79 -11.22
CA ASN A 53 -10.46 -3.48 -11.87
C ASN A 53 -9.17 -2.91 -12.49
N ILE A 54 -8.01 -3.55 -12.30
CA ILE A 54 -6.75 -3.09 -12.89
C ILE A 54 -6.46 -3.80 -14.21
N LYS A 55 -5.70 -3.12 -15.08
CA LYS A 55 -5.10 -3.74 -16.26
C LYS A 55 -3.84 -4.50 -15.86
N HIS A 56 -3.64 -5.68 -16.42
CA HIS A 56 -2.42 -6.45 -16.22
C HIS A 56 -1.18 -5.66 -16.70
N VAL A 57 -0.14 -5.62 -15.87
CA VAL A 57 1.16 -5.00 -16.20
C VAL A 57 2.11 -6.07 -16.74
N ALA A 58 2.37 -6.04 -18.05
CA ALA A 58 3.19 -7.03 -18.74
C ALA A 58 4.69 -6.88 -18.44
N GLU A 59 5.21 -5.64 -18.43
CA GLU A 59 6.62 -5.37 -18.22
C GLU A 59 6.92 -5.01 -16.76
N ARG A 60 7.92 -5.66 -16.17
CA ARG A 60 8.26 -5.48 -14.74
C ARG A 60 9.78 -5.28 -14.53
N PRO A 61 10.39 -4.21 -15.09
CA PRO A 61 11.85 -4.02 -15.06
C PRO A 61 12.45 -4.01 -13.66
N PHE A 62 11.70 -3.54 -12.66
CA PHE A 62 12.14 -3.57 -11.26
C PHE A 62 12.28 -5.00 -10.71
N LEU A 63 11.37 -5.91 -11.09
CA LEU A 63 11.39 -7.31 -10.63
C LEU A 63 12.33 -8.19 -11.47
N THR A 64 12.53 -7.85 -12.75
CA THR A 64 13.35 -8.64 -13.68
C THR A 64 14.81 -8.20 -13.73
N LYS A 65 15.18 -7.09 -13.07
CA LYS A 65 16.59 -6.72 -12.88
C LYS A 65 17.26 -7.71 -11.92
N ARG A 66 18.29 -8.41 -12.41
CA ARG A 66 19.25 -9.16 -11.59
C ARG A 66 20.40 -8.26 -11.18
#